data_AF-A0A4V6NMP9-F1
#
_entry.id   AF-A0A4V6NMP9-F1
#
_cell.length_a   1.000
_cell.length_b   1.000
_cell.length_c   1.000
_cell.angle_alpha   90.00
_cell.angle_beta   90.00
_cell.angle_gamma   90.00
#
_symmetry.space_group_name_H-M   'P 1'
#
loop_
_entity.id
_entity.type
_entity.pdbx_description
1 polymer ?
#
loop_
_entity_poly.entity_id
_entity_poly.type
_entity_poly.pdbx_seq_one_letter_code
_entity_poly.pdbx_strand_id
1 'polypeptide(L)'
;MQLAAESIIEVGRELIQQKKDLGHGNFLPWIEAEFGMSRFTADRFMNVAERLGDKCSSVQHLGSTALYALAAPSTPEPVRTEVLERAASGEKVTAKEIEALKK
;
A
#
# COMPACT_ATOMS: atom_id res chain seq x y z
N MET A 1 4.79 -17.91 -2.26
CA MET A 1 5.40 -16.60 -2.00
C MET A 1 4.33 -15.70 -1.38
N GLN A 2 4.11 -15.83 -0.06
CA GLN A 2 3.14 -15.05 0.74
C GLN A 2 3.76 -13.76 1.32
N LEU A 3 5.01 -13.46 0.95
CA LEU A 3 5.86 -12.42 1.57
C LEU A 3 5.60 -10.99 1.04
N ALA A 4 4.89 -10.84 -0.08
CA ALA A 4 4.82 -9.55 -0.76
C ALA A 4 4.05 -8.49 0.05
N ALA A 5 2.91 -8.85 0.66
CA ALA A 5 2.11 -7.90 1.42
C ALA A 5 2.81 -7.45 2.71
N GLU A 6 3.38 -8.41 3.45
CA GLU A 6 4.10 -8.16 4.69
C GLU A 6 5.31 -7.25 4.46
N SER A 7 6.17 -7.58 3.48
CA SER A 7 7.33 -6.74 3.16
C SER A 7 6.95 -5.33 2.69
N ILE A 8 5.88 -5.20 1.90
CA ILE A 8 5.37 -3.88 1.45
C ILE A 8 4.90 -3.05 2.66
N ILE A 9 4.21 -3.67 3.61
CA ILE A 9 3.73 -3.01 4.84
C ILE A 9 4.91 -2.61 5.73
N GLU A 10 5.88 -3.49 5.92
CA GLU A 10 7.06 -3.22 6.74
C GLU A 10 7.88 -2.05 6.17
N VAL A 11 8.19 -2.08 4.87
CA VAL A 11 8.86 -0.97 4.19
C VAL A 11 8.04 0.32 4.32
N GLY A 12 6.72 0.25 4.14
CA GLY A 12 5.86 1.41 4.29
C GLY A 12 5.92 2.03 5.70
N ARG A 13 5.97 1.21 6.77
CA ARG A 13 6.09 1.67 8.16
C ARG A 13 7.42 2.36 8.41
N GLU A 14 8.52 1.77 7.94
CA GLU A 14 9.86 2.37 8.04
C GLU A 14 9.93 3.72 7.31
N LEU A 15 9.36 3.80 6.11
CA LEU A 15 9.31 5.04 5.33
C LEU A 15 8.49 6.13 6.03
N ILE A 16 7.36 5.79 6.65
CA ILE A 16 6.55 6.72 7.43
C ILE A 16 7.34 7.26 8.63
N GLN A 17 8.04 6.38 9.34
CA GLN A 17 8.85 6.74 10.50
C GLN A 17 10.01 7.65 10.10
N GLN A 18 10.77 7.28 9.05
CA GLN A 18 11.87 8.11 8.57
C GLN A 18 11.41 9.46 8.03
N LYS A 19 10.26 9.52 7.34
CA LYS A 19 9.67 10.78 6.88
C LYS A 19 9.35 11.72 8.05
N LYS A 20 8.92 11.17 9.19
CA LYS A 20 8.65 11.94 10.41
C LYS A 20 9.96 12.46 11.02
N ASP A 21 10.98 11.62 11.10
CA ASP A 21 12.25 11.95 11.76
C ASP A 21 13.09 12.96 10.96
N LEU A 22 13.06 12.88 9.62
CA LEU A 22 13.76 13.81 8.73
C LEU A 22 13.12 15.22 8.69
N GLY A 23 11.83 15.32 9.02
CA GLY A 23 11.09 16.58 8.96
C GLY A 23 10.75 17.05 7.54
N HIS A 24 10.10 18.21 7.46
CA HIS A 24 9.55 18.73 6.21
C HIS A 24 10.64 19.05 5.17
N GLY A 25 10.40 18.68 3.91
CA GLY A 25 11.30 18.96 2.78
C GLY A 25 12.45 17.98 2.59
N ASN A 26 12.85 17.22 3.62
CA ASN A 26 14.05 16.37 3.59
C ASN A 26 13.81 14.94 3.09
N PHE A 27 12.56 14.45 3.16
CA PHE A 27 12.25 13.07 2.81
C PHE A 27 12.49 12.73 1.32
N LEU A 28 12.13 13.63 0.39
CA LEU A 28 12.27 13.35 -1.04
C LEU A 28 13.73 13.31 -1.51
N PRO A 29 14.60 14.28 -1.13
CA PRO A 29 16.03 14.17 -1.42
C PRO A 29 16.66 12.91 -0.82
N TRP A 30 16.27 12.54 0.41
CA TRP A 30 16.79 11.37 1.09
C TRP A 30 16.41 10.06 0.38
N ILE A 31 15.13 9.87 0.02
CA ILE A 31 14.70 8.62 -0.61
C ILE A 31 15.32 8.41 -1.99
N GLU A 32 15.54 9.50 -2.74
CA GLU A 32 16.23 9.47 -4.02
C GLU A 32 17.71 9.11 -3.83
N ALA A 33 18.39 9.71 -2.86
CA ALA A 33 19.81 9.47 -2.60
C ALA A 33 20.09 8.05 -2.07
N GLU A 34 19.29 7.56 -1.12
CA GLU A 34 19.55 6.29 -0.44
C GLU A 34 19.01 5.07 -1.20
N PHE A 35 17.90 5.21 -1.93
CA PHE A 35 17.21 4.07 -2.56
C PHE A 35 17.01 4.22 -4.07
N GLY A 36 17.34 5.37 -4.66
CA GLY A 36 17.03 5.66 -6.07
C GLY A 36 15.52 5.61 -6.37
N MET A 37 14.69 5.79 -5.34
CA MET A 37 13.25 5.55 -5.43
C MET A 37 12.51 6.86 -5.68
N SER A 38 11.56 6.84 -6.63
CA SER A 38 10.67 7.98 -6.84
C SER A 38 9.73 8.20 -5.65
N ARG A 39 9.28 9.46 -5.48
CA ARG A 39 8.19 9.81 -4.58
C ARG A 39 6.97 8.88 -4.72
N PHE A 40 6.56 8.57 -5.94
CA PHE A 40 5.36 7.77 -6.19
C PHE A 40 5.49 6.34 -5.65
N THR A 41 6.68 5.75 -5.77
CA THR A 41 6.94 4.41 -5.26
C THR A 41 6.94 4.41 -3.73
N ALA A 42 7.59 5.40 -3.10
CA ALA A 42 7.58 5.57 -1.65
C ALA A 42 6.14 5.77 -1.12
N ASP A 43 5.37 6.65 -1.76
CA ASP A 43 3.96 6.90 -1.41
C ASP A 43 3.12 5.63 -1.52
N ARG A 44 3.37 4.74 -2.49
CA ARG A 44 2.65 3.45 -2.59
C ARG A 44 2.90 2.55 -1.38
N PHE A 45 4.15 2.39 -0.96
CA PHE A 45 4.49 1.60 0.23
C PHE A 45 3.86 2.22 1.49
N MET A 46 4.02 3.52 1.69
CA MET A 46 3.45 4.23 2.84
C MET A 46 1.92 4.11 2.88
N ASN A 47 1.25 4.31 1.74
CA ASN A 47 -0.21 4.19 1.67
C ASN A 47 -0.70 2.77 2.02
N VAL A 48 0.01 1.73 1.60
CA VAL A 48 -0.31 0.34 1.96
C VAL A 48 -0.16 0.12 3.46
N ALA A 49 0.95 0.58 4.05
CA ALA A 49 1.17 0.48 5.49
C ALA A 49 0.07 1.21 6.28
N GLU A 50 -0.29 2.44 5.89
CA GLU A 50 -1.32 3.24 6.57
C GLU A 50 -2.72 2.62 6.51
N ARG A 51 -3.11 2.03 5.37
CA ARG A 51 -4.50 1.60 5.14
C ARG A 51 -4.74 0.13 5.36
N LEU A 52 -3.72 -0.69 5.14
CA LEU A 52 -3.80 -2.15 5.13
C LEU A 52 -2.89 -2.80 6.20
N GLY A 53 -2.11 -2.01 6.95
CA GLY A 53 -1.16 -2.51 7.94
C GLY A 53 -1.79 -3.45 8.99
N ASP A 54 -3.00 -3.14 9.42
CA ASP A 54 -3.74 -3.96 10.41
C ASP A 54 -4.55 -5.11 9.77
N LYS A 55 -4.50 -5.22 8.44
CA LYS A 55 -5.30 -6.15 7.63
C LYS A 55 -4.40 -7.11 6.84
N CYS A 56 -3.13 -7.24 7.23
CA CYS A 56 -2.12 -8.03 6.52
C CYS A 56 -2.59 -9.47 6.24
N SER A 57 -3.22 -10.13 7.22
CA SER A 57 -3.76 -11.49 7.08
C SER A 57 -4.84 -11.60 6.00
N SER A 58 -5.67 -10.56 5.84
CA SER A 58 -6.74 -10.49 4.83
C SER A 58 -6.24 -10.21 3.43
N VAL A 59 -5.02 -9.66 3.27
CA VAL A 59 -4.52 -9.21 1.96
C VAL A 59 -3.25 -9.93 1.49
N GLN A 60 -2.74 -10.88 2.28
CA GLN A 60 -1.48 -11.60 2.01
C GLN A 60 -1.43 -12.36 0.67
N HIS A 61 -2.58 -12.75 0.13
CA HIS A 61 -2.70 -13.45 -1.16
C HIS A 61 -2.94 -12.51 -2.34
N LEU A 62 -3.11 -11.21 -2.10
CA LEU A 62 -3.27 -10.22 -3.16
C LEU A 62 -1.92 -9.91 -3.80
N GLY A 63 -1.94 -9.65 -5.12
CA GLY A 63 -0.76 -9.17 -5.83
C GLY A 63 -0.40 -7.74 -5.42
N SER A 64 0.88 -7.38 -5.55
CA SER A 64 1.39 -6.04 -5.21
C SER A 64 0.62 -4.91 -5.92
N THR A 65 0.25 -5.11 -7.18
CA THR A 65 -0.56 -4.14 -7.94
C THR A 65 -1.96 -3.95 -7.36
N ALA A 66 -2.59 -5.01 -6.85
CA ALA A 66 -3.88 -4.94 -6.18
C ALA A 66 -3.76 -4.26 -4.82
N LEU A 67 -2.70 -4.53 -4.06
CA LEU A 67 -2.40 -3.81 -2.81
C LEU A 67 -2.24 -2.30 -3.05
N TYR A 68 -1.48 -1.91 -4.07
CA TYR A 68 -1.31 -0.50 -4.42
C TYR A 68 -2.61 0.15 -4.87
N ALA A 69 -3.44 -0.55 -5.65
CA ALA A 69 -4.75 -0.04 -6.07
C ALA A 69 -5.69 0.11 -4.86
N LEU A 70 -5.75 -0.89 -3.97
CA LEU A 70 -6.61 -0.88 -2.79
C LEU A 70 -6.24 0.24 -1.80
N ALA A 71 -4.94 0.47 -1.62
CA ALA A 71 -4.40 1.49 -0.75
C ALA A 71 -4.34 2.89 -1.39
N ALA A 72 -4.63 3.03 -2.68
CA ALA A 72 -4.56 4.33 -3.34
C ALA A 72 -5.51 5.34 -2.68
N PRO A 73 -5.11 6.62 -2.52
CA PRO A 73 -6.01 7.68 -2.07
C PRO A 73 -7.24 7.87 -2.97
N SER A 74 -7.14 7.48 -4.25
CA SER A 74 -8.24 7.50 -5.20
C SER A 74 -9.26 6.38 -5.01
N THR A 75 -9.01 5.42 -4.11
CA THR A 75 -9.94 4.32 -3.81
C THR A 75 -10.86 4.75 -2.67
N PRO A 76 -12.17 4.94 -2.93
CA PRO A 76 -13.14 5.33 -1.91
C PRO A 76 -13.24 4.30 -0.79
N GLU A 77 -13.59 4.72 0.41
CA GLU A 77 -13.72 3.83 1.57
C GLU A 77 -14.76 2.70 1.38
N PRO A 78 -15.92 2.93 0.74
CA PRO A 78 -16.87 1.84 0.44
C PRO A 78 -16.24 0.74 -0.43
N VAL A 79 -15.52 1.12 -1.50
CA VAL A 79 -14.81 0.18 -2.38
C VAL A 79 -13.71 -0.56 -1.61
N ARG A 80 -12.96 0.16 -0.76
CA ARG A 80 -11.91 -0.47 0.06
C ARG A 80 -12.50 -1.51 1.00
N THR A 81 -13.62 -1.19 1.65
CA THR A 81 -14.31 -2.10 2.58
C THR A 81 -14.78 -3.35 1.86
N GLU A 82 -15.48 -3.20 0.73
CA GLU A 82 -15.95 -4.33 -0.08
C GLU A 82 -14.80 -5.25 -0.52
N VAL A 83 -13.71 -4.67 -1.02
CA VAL A 83 -12.55 -5.45 -1.48
C VAL A 83 -11.85 -6.15 -0.31
N LEU A 84 -11.81 -5.54 0.87
CA LEU A 84 -11.23 -6.16 2.07
C LEU A 84 -12.07 -7.36 2.56
N GLU A 85 -13.40 -7.27 2.51
CA GLU A 85 -14.29 -8.39 2.84
C GLU A 85 -14.11 -9.56 1.86
N ARG A 86 -14.06 -9.24 0.56
CA ARG A 86 -13.76 -10.21 -0.50
C ARG A 86 -12.40 -10.88 -0.28
N ALA A 87 -11.37 -10.09 -0.03
CA ALA A 87 -10.03 -10.60 0.25
C ALA A 87 -10.00 -11.47 1.51
N ALA A 88 -10.67 -11.08 2.59
CA ALA A 88 -10.77 -11.87 3.82
C ALA A 88 -11.41 -13.26 3.61
N SER A 89 -12.28 -13.41 2.61
CA SER A 89 -12.84 -14.71 2.22
C SER A 89 -11.91 -15.57 1.35
N GLY A 90 -10.71 -15.07 1.04
CA GLY A 90 -9.72 -15.73 0.18
C GLY A 90 -9.86 -15.42 -1.30
N GLU A 91 -10.78 -14.51 -1.67
CA GLU A 91 -10.96 -14.10 -3.05
C GLU A 91 -9.73 -13.33 -3.56
N LYS A 92 -9.27 -13.67 -4.76
CA LYS A 92 -8.16 -13.00 -5.43
C LYS A 92 -8.68 -11.81 -6.23
N VAL A 93 -8.76 -10.66 -5.58
CA VAL A 93 -9.15 -9.41 -6.25
C VAL A 93 -7.93 -8.79 -6.96
N THR A 94 -8.11 -8.40 -8.21
CA THR A 94 -7.09 -7.78 -9.07
C THR A 94 -7.19 -6.26 -9.05
N ALA A 95 -6.11 -5.57 -9.39
CA ALA A 95 -6.12 -4.12 -9.55
C ALA A 95 -7.18 -3.64 -10.55
N LYS A 96 -7.41 -4.38 -11.64
CA LYS A 96 -8.40 -4.04 -12.67
C LYS A 96 -9.83 -4.04 -12.10
N GLU A 97 -10.16 -4.99 -11.24
CA GLU A 97 -11.46 -5.07 -10.59
C GLU A 97 -11.65 -3.93 -9.59
N ILE A 98 -10.60 -3.61 -8.82
CA ILE A 98 -10.63 -2.47 -7.89
C ILE A 98 -10.89 -1.16 -8.66
N GLU A 99 -10.22 -0.94 -9.79
CA GLU A 99 -10.48 0.25 -10.62
C GLU A 99 -11.88 0.27 -11.24
N ALA A 100 -12.47 -0.90 -11.52
CA ALA A 100 -13.84 -0.98 -12.03
C ALA A 100 -14.89 -0.59 -10.98
N LEU A 101 -14.64 -0.90 -9.70
CA LEU A 101 -15.53 -0.57 -8.58
C LEU A 101 -15.50 0.92 -8.19
N LYS A 102 -14.53 1.70 -8.67
CA LYS A 102 -14.45 3.15 -8.39
C LYS A 102 -15.41 4.00 -9.23
N LYS A 103 -16.07 3.41 -10.23
CA LYS A 103 -16.97 4.08 -11.17
C LYS A 103 -18.39 4.10 -10.66
#